data_AF-A0A094Q1H5-F1
#
_entry.id   AF-A0A094Q1H5-F1
#
_cell.length_a   1.000
_cell.length_b   1.000
_cell.length_c   1.000
_cell.angle_alpha   90.00
_cell.angle_beta   90.00
_cell.angle_gamma   90.00
#
_symmetry.space_group_name_H-M   'P 1'
#
loop_
_entity.id
_entity.type
_entity.pdbx_description
1 polymer ?
#
loop_
_entity_poly.entity_id
_entity_poly.type
_entity_poly.pdbx_seq_one_letter_code
_entity_poly.pdbx_strand_id
1 'polypeptide(L)' 'AVRRFRDAIKGGDSAVITTELRTASQALDVAVAKGVIHKNNAANKKSSMAKAAAKAGAR' A
#
# COMPACT_ATOMS: atom_id res chain seq x y z
N ALA A 1 -6.18 6.17 0.78
CA ALA A 1 -5.23 5.05 0.93
C ALA A 1 -3.97 5.25 0.08
N VAL A 2 -4.00 5.06 -1.24
CA VAL A 2 -2.76 5.07 -2.07
C VAL A 2 -2.03 6.41 -2.09
N ARG A 3 -2.73 7.56 -2.02
CA ARG A 3 -2.07 8.88 -1.89
C ARG A 3 -1.32 9.03 -0.57
N ARG A 4 -1.96 8.70 0.56
CA ARG A 4 -1.36 8.76 1.90
C ARG A 4 -0.10 7.90 2.02
N PHE A 5 -0.10 6.71 1.44
CA PHE A 5 1.09 5.86 1.36
C PHE A 5 2.25 6.52 0.59
N ARG A 6 1.96 7.22 -0.52
CA ARG A 6 2.98 7.96 -1.28
C ARG A 6 3.51 9.16 -0.49
N ASP A 7 2.65 9.83 0.26
CA ASP A 7 3.03 10.96 1.10
C ASP A 7 3.90 10.48 2.29
N ALA A 8 3.58 9.31 2.88
CA ALA A 8 4.39 8.66 3.90
C ALA A 8 5.79 8.29 3.39
N ILE A 9 5.90 7.77 2.16
CA ILE A 9 7.20 7.50 1.52
C ILE A 9 8.01 8.78 1.34
N LYS A 10 7.38 9.89 0.95
CA LYS A 10 8.07 11.18 0.82
C LYS A 10 8.54 11.73 2.16
N GLY A 11 7.78 11.48 3.23
CA GLY A 11 8.13 11.88 4.59
C GLY A 11 9.30 11.08 5.19
N GLY A 12 9.59 9.89 4.67
CA GLY A 12 10.76 9.09 5.07
C GLY A 12 10.65 8.40 6.43
N ASP A 13 9.48 8.43 7.07
CA ASP A 13 9.25 7.75 8.36
C ASP A 13 8.83 6.29 8.13
N SER A 14 9.74 5.36 8.44
CA SER A 14 9.53 3.92 8.30
C SER A 14 8.33 3.38 9.07
N ALA A 15 8.00 3.92 10.25
CA ALA A 15 6.87 3.45 11.05
C ALA A 15 5.53 3.86 10.41
N VAL A 16 5.48 5.09 9.88
CA VAL A 16 4.30 5.61 9.17
C VAL A 16 4.12 4.87 7.84
N ILE A 17 5.20 4.59 7.11
CA ILE A 17 5.17 3.83 5.86
C ILE A 17 4.56 2.44 6.07
N THR A 18 4.97 1.72 7.11
CA THR A 18 4.46 0.37 7.42
C THR A 18 2.97 0.40 7.82
N THR A 19 2.56 1.39 8.60
CA THR A 19 1.16 1.57 9.03
C THR A 19 0.25 1.90 7.85
N GLU A 20 0.68 2.83 7.00
CA GLU A 20 -0.05 3.21 5.78
C GLU A 20 -0.06 2.08 4.74
N LEU A 21 1.01 1.28 4.64
CA LEU A 21 1.06 0.11 3.78
C LEU A 21 0.00 -0.92 4.18
N ARG A 22 -0.12 -1.22 5.48
CA ARG A 22 -1.13 -2.14 6.00
C ARG A 22 -2.55 -1.63 5.71
N THR A 23 -2.80 -0.37 6.00
CA THR A 23 -4.09 0.28 5.78
C THR A 23 -4.47 0.29 4.30
N ALA A 24 -3.52 0.61 3.42
CA ALA A 24 -3.75 0.60 1.98
C ALA A 24 -4.00 -0.81 1.44
N SER A 25 -3.32 -1.82 1.98
CA SER A 25 -3.52 -3.22 1.60
C SER A 25 -4.92 -3.70 1.97
N GLN A 26 -5.38 -3.40 3.19
CA GLN A 26 -6.74 -3.70 3.63
C GLN A 26 -7.80 -3.03 2.76
N ALA A 27 -7.60 -1.76 2.40
CA ALA A 27 -8.52 -1.04 1.52
C ALA A 27 -8.63 -1.68 0.13
N LEU A 28 -7.53 -2.22 -0.40
CA LEU A 28 -7.54 -2.96 -1.67
C LEU A 28 -8.31 -4.28 -1.53
N ASP A 29 -8.15 -4.99 -0.43
CA ASP A 29 -8.89 -6.23 -0.18
C ASP A 29 -10.40 -5.99 -0.03
N VAL A 30 -10.79 -4.92 0.67
CA VAL A 30 -12.18 -4.49 0.74
C VAL A 30 -12.71 -4.11 -0.65
N ALA A 31 -11.91 -3.45 -1.49
CA ALA A 31 -12.31 -3.10 -2.85
C ALA A 31 -12.47 -4.34 -3.75
N VAL A 32 -11.68 -5.40 -3.55
CA VAL A 32 -11.89 -6.71 -4.21
C VAL A 32 -13.18 -7.34 -3.72
N ALA A 33 -13.42 -7.37 -2.41
CA ALA A 33 -14.62 -7.95 -1.83
C ALA A 33 -15.90 -7.25 -2.31
N LYS A 34 -15.84 -5.93 -2.54
CA LYS A 34 -16.92 -5.12 -3.11
C LYS A 34 -17.01 -5.20 -4.64
N GLY A 35 -16.13 -5.95 -5.31
CA GLY A 35 -16.11 -6.07 -6.77
C GLY A 35 -15.64 -4.84 -7.54
N VAL A 36 -15.07 -3.83 -6.85
CA VAL A 36 -14.62 -2.56 -7.46
C VAL A 36 -13.33 -2.77 -8.27
N ILE A 37 -12.46 -3.68 -7.83
CA ILE A 37 -11.22 -4.02 -8.54
C ILE A 37 -11.05 -5.54 -8.64
N HIS A 38 -10.49 -6.00 -9.75
CA HIS A 38 -10.15 -7.40 -9.92
C HIS A 38 -9.01 -7.81 -8.96
N LYS A 39 -9.03 -9.07 -8.49
CA LYS A 39 -8.03 -9.63 -7.56
C LYS A 39 -6.58 -9.45 -8.03
N ASN A 40 -6.32 -9.62 -9.33
CA ASN A 40 -4.98 -9.43 -9.91
C ASN A 40 -4.54 -7.95 -9.86
N ASN A 41 -5.47 -7.01 -10.04
CA ASN A 41 -5.16 -5.59 -9.96
C ASN A 41 -4.84 -5.19 -8.51
N ALA A 42 -5.54 -5.76 -7.54
CA ALA A 42 -5.21 -5.60 -6.12
C ALA A 42 -3.85 -6.20 -5.78
N ALA A 43 -3.55 -7.42 -6.26
CA ALA A 43 -2.27 -8.08 -6.05
C ALA A 43 -1.10 -7.27 -6.64
N ASN A 44 -1.23 -6.78 -7.88
CA ASN A 44 -0.22 -5.95 -8.53
C ASN A 44 0.03 -4.65 -7.76
N LYS A 45 -1.04 -3.99 -7.28
CA LYS A 45 -0.92 -2.77 -6.46
C LYS A 45 -0.25 -3.06 -5.11
N LYS A 46 -0.62 -4.14 -4.42
CA LYS A 46 0.03 -4.55 -3.16
C LYS A 46 1.52 -4.83 -3.35
N SER A 47 1.88 -5.59 -4.38
CA SER A 47 3.28 -5.88 -4.71
C SER A 47 4.07 -4.60 -5.00
N SER A 48 3.51 -3.67 -5.78
CA SER A 48 4.14 -2.39 -6.07
C SER A 48 4.36 -1.55 -4.81
N MET A 49 3.37 -1.49 -3.90
CA MET A 49 3.51 -0.76 -2.64
C MET A 49 4.56 -1.40 -1.72
N ALA A 50 4.58 -2.73 -1.60
CA ALA A 50 5.58 -3.43 -0.81
C ALA A 50 7.01 -3.16 -1.32
N LYS A 51 7.21 -3.19 -2.65
CA LYS A 51 8.51 -2.84 -3.27
C LYS A 51 8.91 -1.40 -2.98
N ALA A 52 7.96 -0.47 -3.00
CA ALA A 52 8.22 0.94 -2.71
C ALA A 52 8.59 1.15 -1.23
N ALA A 53 7.92 0.47 -0.29
CA ALA A 53 8.26 0.50 1.12
C ALA A 53 9.66 -0.10 1.39
N ALA A 54 9.97 -1.24 0.79
CA ALA A 54 11.29 -1.88 0.90
C ALA A 54 12.41 -0.99 0.34
N LYS A 55 12.17 -0.28 -0.77
CA LYS A 55 13.13 0.70 -1.32
C LYS A 55 13.32 1.90 -0.38
N ALA A 56 12.30 2.29 0.36
CA ALA A 56 12.35 3.40 1.31
C ALA A 56 13.00 3.04 2.66
N GLY A 57 13.45 1.80 2.86
CA GLY A 57 14.11 1.37 4.11
C GLY A 57 13.14 0.99 5.23
N ALA A 58 11.83 0.97 4.97
CA ALA A 58 10.84 0.36 5.84
C ALA A 58 10.91 -1.17 5.65
N ARG A 59 11.75 -1.84 6.43
CA ARG A 59 11.80 -3.30 6.55
C ARG A 59 10.92 -3.77 7.71
#